data_AF-A0A7W1BQQ2-F1
#
_entry.id   AF-A0A7W1BQQ2-F1
#
_cell.length_a   1.000
_cell.length_b   1.000
_cell.length_c   1.000
_cell.angle_alpha   90.00
_cell.angle_beta   90.00
_cell.angle_gamma   90.00
#
_symmetry.space_group_name_H-M   'P 1'
#
loop_
_entity.id
_entity.type
_entity.pdbx_description
1 polymer ?
#
loop_
_entity_poly.entity_id
_entity_poly.type
_entity_poly.pdbx_seq_one_letter_code
_entity_poly.pdbx_strand_id
1 'polypeptide(L)'
;MAAIDRFLPEWDVNEAHEIVVDAAPDEALAAALAAPAAPDVVRVVLRLRGMRTAGSVESLLLGIGFEALAWEADEVVFGASGKPWRPRGAISSFAAAPVGSVRMVANFLVEPLPDGRTRLSTETRVAAVDDVARRAFRRYWRLIGPFSAFIRRRWLAAVRRSLAAHT
;
A
#
# COMPACT_ATOMS: atom_id res chain seq x y z
N MET A 1 -11.72 -14.04 5.59
CA MET A 1 -12.10 -12.83 4.82
C MET A 1 -11.12 -11.77 5.22
N ALA A 2 -10.46 -11.12 4.27
CA ALA A 2 -9.42 -10.16 4.60
C ALA A 2 -10.05 -8.90 5.22
N ALA A 3 -9.40 -8.29 6.19
CA ALA A 3 -9.84 -7.06 6.83
C ALA A 3 -10.08 -5.93 5.82
N ILE A 4 -9.30 -5.87 4.73
CA ILE A 4 -9.49 -4.92 3.62
C ILE A 4 -10.90 -4.99 3.00
N ASP A 5 -11.55 -6.16 3.00
CA ASP A 5 -12.91 -6.36 2.47
C ASP A 5 -13.97 -5.61 3.28
N ARG A 6 -13.72 -5.37 4.59
CA ARG A 6 -14.62 -4.59 5.44
C ARG A 6 -14.62 -3.10 5.10
N PHE A 7 -13.52 -2.59 4.54
CA PHE A 7 -13.35 -1.17 4.26
C PHE A 7 -13.65 -0.81 2.81
N LEU A 8 -13.26 -1.68 1.86
CA LEU A 8 -13.47 -1.43 0.44
C LEU A 8 -13.82 -2.74 -0.29
N PRO A 9 -15.06 -3.26 -0.13
CA PRO A 9 -15.51 -4.50 -0.79
C PRO A 9 -15.75 -4.32 -2.28
N GLU A 10 -15.99 -3.08 -2.73
CA GLU A 10 -16.15 -2.72 -4.15
C GLU A 10 -15.10 -1.69 -4.53
N TRP A 11 -14.47 -1.86 -5.69
CA TRP A 11 -13.39 -1.01 -6.16
C TRP A 11 -13.46 -0.74 -7.66
N ASP A 12 -12.98 0.43 -8.06
CA ASP A 12 -12.78 0.81 -9.45
C ASP A 12 -11.44 0.33 -10.01
N VAL A 13 -10.46 0.19 -9.13
CA VAL A 13 -9.08 -0.20 -9.44
C VAL A 13 -8.56 -1.08 -8.32
N ASN A 14 -7.84 -2.13 -8.70
CA ASN A 14 -7.11 -3.01 -7.81
C ASN A 14 -5.70 -3.24 -8.34
N GLU A 15 -4.72 -3.27 -7.44
CA GLU A 15 -3.34 -3.66 -7.70
C GLU A 15 -2.88 -4.57 -6.56
N ALA A 16 -2.48 -5.80 -6.88
CA ALA A 16 -2.04 -6.79 -5.90
C ALA A 16 -0.69 -7.40 -6.28
N HIS A 17 0.16 -7.62 -5.28
CA HIS A 17 1.44 -8.29 -5.44
C HIS A 17 1.72 -9.19 -4.25
N GLU A 18 2.43 -10.29 -4.50
CA GLU A 18 2.81 -11.24 -3.46
C GLU A 18 4.23 -11.76 -3.67
N ILE A 19 4.79 -12.27 -2.57
CA ILE A 19 6.01 -13.06 -2.52
C ILE A 19 5.84 -14.17 -1.49
N VAL A 20 6.63 -15.23 -1.63
CA VAL A 20 6.80 -16.24 -0.57
C VAL A 20 8.14 -15.97 0.11
N VAL A 21 8.13 -15.99 1.45
CA VAL A 21 9.30 -15.77 2.29
C VAL A 21 9.48 -16.92 3.26
N ASP A 22 10.73 -17.22 3.59
CA ASP A 22 11.11 -18.23 4.59
C ASP A 22 11.19 -17.56 5.96
N ALA A 23 10.03 -17.25 6.53
CA ALA A 23 9.88 -16.57 7.82
C ALA A 23 8.49 -16.86 8.39
N ALA A 24 8.34 -16.74 9.72
CA ALA A 24 7.05 -16.84 10.39
C ALA A 24 6.12 -15.66 9.98
N PRO A 25 4.79 -15.82 10.03
CA PRO A 25 3.86 -14.77 9.57
C PRO A 25 4.03 -13.42 10.26
N ASP A 26 4.22 -13.42 11.58
CA ASP A 26 4.44 -12.22 12.39
C ASP A 26 5.75 -11.51 12.01
N GLU A 27 6.83 -12.28 11.81
CA GLU A 27 8.11 -11.75 11.34
C GLU A 27 8.00 -11.16 9.93
N ALA A 28 7.33 -11.86 9.01
CA ALA A 28 7.10 -11.40 7.64
C ALA A 28 6.27 -10.09 7.60
N LEU A 29 5.25 -9.99 8.44
CA LEU A 29 4.41 -8.79 8.55
C LEU A 29 5.19 -7.62 9.14
N ALA A 30 5.94 -7.85 10.23
CA ALA A 30 6.81 -6.85 10.82
C ALA A 30 7.87 -6.34 9.82
N ALA A 31 8.49 -7.25 9.07
CA ALA A 31 9.45 -6.90 8.02
C ALA A 31 8.79 -6.09 6.88
N ALA A 32 7.54 -6.37 6.53
CA ALA A 32 6.79 -5.60 5.54
C ALA A 32 6.56 -4.14 5.97
N LEU A 33 6.13 -3.93 7.21
CA LEU A 33 5.91 -2.60 7.77
C LEU A 33 7.22 -1.83 7.95
N ALA A 34 8.28 -2.52 8.37
CA ALA A 34 9.61 -1.97 8.61
C ALA A 34 10.44 -1.79 7.33
N ALA A 35 10.01 -2.33 6.19
CA ALA A 35 10.73 -2.23 4.92
C ALA A 35 11.04 -0.76 4.60
N PRO A 36 12.20 -0.44 3.99
CA PRO A 36 12.51 0.94 3.65
C PRO A 36 11.42 1.56 2.77
N ALA A 37 10.97 2.77 3.12
CA ALA A 37 9.99 3.52 2.34
C ALA A 37 10.42 3.71 0.87
N ALA A 38 11.73 3.88 0.66
CA ALA A 38 12.30 4.27 -0.61
C ALA A 38 13.54 3.42 -0.96
N PRO A 39 13.36 2.12 -1.28
CA PRO A 39 14.46 1.25 -1.65
C PRO A 39 14.96 1.60 -3.06
N ASP A 40 16.28 1.64 -3.22
CA ASP A 40 16.94 1.75 -4.53
C ASP A 40 16.40 2.93 -5.37
N VAL A 41 15.96 2.67 -6.61
CA VAL A 41 15.45 3.67 -7.55
C VAL A 41 14.14 4.34 -7.09
N VAL A 42 13.38 3.73 -6.17
CA VAL A 42 12.17 4.37 -5.59
C VAL A 42 12.53 5.68 -4.90
N ARG A 43 13.73 5.78 -4.32
CA ARG A 43 14.24 7.02 -3.72
C ARG A 43 14.27 8.17 -4.71
N VAL A 44 14.69 7.93 -5.95
CA VAL A 44 14.74 8.96 -6.98
C VAL A 44 13.33 9.41 -7.35
N VAL A 45 12.41 8.46 -7.56
CA VAL A 45 11.01 8.74 -7.89
C VAL A 45 10.32 9.56 -6.80
N LEU A 46 10.48 9.18 -5.52
CA LEU A 46 9.87 9.91 -4.41
C LEU A 46 10.47 11.31 -4.21
N ARG A 47 11.79 11.46 -4.38
CA ARG A 47 12.45 12.79 -4.33
C ARG A 47 11.94 13.73 -5.41
N LEU A 48 11.78 13.25 -6.64
CA LEU A 48 11.20 14.04 -7.74
C LEU A 48 9.76 14.50 -7.45
N ARG A 49 9.05 13.79 -6.57
CA ARG A 49 7.71 14.17 -6.10
C ARG A 49 7.71 15.04 -4.84
N GLY A 50 8.89 15.44 -4.34
CA GLY A 50 9.02 16.22 -3.10
C GLY A 50 8.63 15.45 -1.84
N MET A 51 8.66 14.11 -1.89
CA MET A 51 8.27 13.24 -0.77
C MET A 51 9.48 12.86 0.09
N ARG A 52 9.21 12.59 1.37
CA ARG A 52 10.22 12.05 2.30
C ARG A 52 10.63 10.65 1.84
N THR A 53 11.94 10.37 1.88
CA THR A 53 12.49 9.07 1.47
C THR A 53 13.15 8.28 2.59
N ALA A 54 13.21 8.86 3.79
CA ALA A 54 13.70 8.19 4.99
C ALA A 54 12.51 7.60 5.77
N GLY A 55 12.75 6.49 6.46
CA GLY A 55 11.73 5.78 7.24
C GLY A 55 11.31 4.46 6.61
N SER A 56 10.29 3.86 7.21
CA SER A 56 9.70 2.59 6.83
C SER A 56 8.48 2.80 5.94
N VAL A 57 7.97 1.72 5.35
CA VAL A 57 6.72 1.73 4.58
C VAL A 57 5.57 2.26 5.42
N GLU A 58 5.46 1.80 6.67
CA GLU A 58 4.47 2.29 7.62
C GLU A 58 4.58 3.80 7.82
N SER A 59 5.78 4.30 8.16
CA SER A 59 5.95 5.73 8.44
C SER A 59 5.78 6.60 7.20
N LEU A 60 6.04 6.07 6.00
CA LEU A 60 5.70 6.72 4.74
C LEU A 60 4.19 6.81 4.56
N LEU A 61 3.43 5.72 4.72
CA LEU A 61 1.97 5.71 4.56
C LEU A 61 1.30 6.68 5.54
N LEU A 62 1.68 6.62 6.82
CA LEU A 62 1.21 7.56 7.84
C LEU A 62 1.62 9.00 7.50
N GLY A 63 2.86 9.21 7.07
CA GLY A 63 3.40 10.52 6.73
C GLY A 63 2.77 11.17 5.49
N ILE A 64 2.13 10.40 4.61
CA ILE A 64 1.37 10.92 3.46
C ILE A 64 -0.12 11.05 3.74
N GLY A 65 -0.56 10.79 4.99
CA GLY A 65 -1.93 11.01 5.45
C GLY A 65 -2.84 9.79 5.37
N PHE A 66 -2.31 8.58 5.19
CA PHE A 66 -3.08 7.36 5.45
C PHE A 66 -3.19 7.13 6.95
N GLU A 67 -4.33 6.62 7.39
CA GLU A 67 -4.56 6.18 8.76
C GLU A 67 -4.62 4.65 8.82
N ALA A 68 -4.20 4.06 9.95
CA ALA A 68 -4.38 2.64 10.18
C ALA A 68 -5.87 2.36 10.44
N LEU A 69 -6.50 1.58 9.57
CA LEU A 69 -7.91 1.19 9.65
C LEU A 69 -8.10 -0.12 10.42
N ALA A 70 -7.15 -1.05 10.27
CA ALA A 70 -7.12 -2.31 11.03
C ALA A 70 -5.67 -2.73 11.30
N TRP A 71 -5.47 -3.27 12.50
CA TRP A 71 -4.24 -3.92 12.94
C TRP A 71 -4.64 -5.29 13.50
N GLU A 72 -4.50 -6.31 12.68
CA GLU A 72 -4.76 -7.71 13.04
C GLU A 72 -3.44 -8.48 13.03
N ALA A 73 -3.46 -9.74 13.51
CA ALA A 73 -2.25 -10.54 13.62
C ALA A 73 -1.66 -10.93 12.25
N ASP A 74 -2.53 -11.10 11.26
CA ASP A 74 -2.23 -11.54 9.90
C ASP A 74 -2.38 -10.41 8.86
N GLU A 75 -2.98 -9.28 9.22
CA GLU A 75 -3.23 -8.19 8.27
C GLU A 75 -3.14 -6.80 8.91
N VAL A 76 -2.51 -5.86 8.20
CA VAL A 76 -2.58 -4.43 8.51
C VAL A 76 -3.17 -3.68 7.33
N VAL A 77 -4.20 -2.88 7.58
CA VAL A 77 -4.90 -2.09 6.56
C VAL A 77 -4.72 -0.61 6.83
N PHE A 78 -4.25 0.12 5.83
CA PHE A 78 -4.18 1.57 5.82
C PHE A 78 -5.23 2.13 4.88
N GLY A 79 -5.78 3.30 5.20
CA GLY A 79 -6.75 3.97 4.34
C GLY A 79 -6.66 5.48 4.36
N ALA A 80 -7.18 6.08 3.30
CA ALA A 80 -7.34 7.52 3.15
C ALA A 80 -8.43 7.84 2.14
N SER A 81 -8.87 9.09 2.11
CA SER A 81 -9.58 9.64 0.96
C SER A 81 -8.85 10.84 0.37
N GLY A 82 -9.08 11.15 -0.91
CA GLY A 82 -8.45 12.32 -1.52
C GLY A 82 -8.52 12.38 -3.04
N LYS A 83 -7.77 13.32 -3.61
CA LYS A 83 -7.66 13.60 -5.05
C LYS A 83 -6.19 13.44 -5.47
N PRO A 84 -5.66 12.20 -5.58
CA PRO A 84 -4.23 11.94 -5.82
C PRO A 84 -3.69 12.53 -7.14
N TRP A 85 -4.57 12.90 -8.07
CA TRP A 85 -4.25 13.61 -9.31
C TRP A 85 -4.09 15.13 -9.15
N ARG A 86 -4.31 15.68 -7.95
CA ARG A 86 -4.08 17.11 -7.63
C ARG A 86 -2.77 17.28 -6.85
N PRO A 87 -2.15 18.47 -6.87
CA PRO A 87 -0.99 18.77 -6.05
C PRO A 87 -1.23 18.44 -4.57
N ARG A 88 -0.27 17.78 -3.93
CA ARG A 88 -0.35 17.27 -2.53
C ARG A 88 -1.50 16.28 -2.26
N GLY A 89 -2.19 15.80 -3.29
CA GLY A 89 -3.21 14.75 -3.18
C GLY A 89 -4.52 15.15 -2.48
N ALA A 90 -4.60 16.31 -1.83
CA ALA A 90 -5.75 16.73 -1.02
C ALA A 90 -6.26 15.59 -0.11
N ILE A 91 -5.32 14.94 0.59
CA ILE A 91 -5.59 13.78 1.42
C ILE A 91 -6.39 14.18 2.65
N SER A 92 -7.35 13.33 3.02
CA SER A 92 -8.22 13.45 4.18
C SER A 92 -8.46 12.07 4.80
N SER A 93 -9.15 12.00 5.94
CA SER A 93 -9.49 10.73 6.57
C SER A 93 -10.28 9.83 5.62
N PHE A 94 -10.18 8.53 5.80
CA PHE A 94 -10.86 7.54 4.98
C PHE A 94 -12.38 7.73 4.99
N ALA A 95 -12.94 8.07 6.16
CA ALA A 95 -14.37 8.28 6.34
C ALA A 95 -14.90 9.53 5.60
N ALA A 96 -14.13 10.62 5.55
CA ALA A 96 -14.58 11.91 5.04
C ALA A 96 -15.02 11.86 3.57
N ALA A 97 -14.23 11.20 2.72
CA ALA A 97 -14.51 10.91 1.31
C ALA A 97 -15.37 11.95 0.58
N PRO A 98 -14.88 13.21 0.47
CA PRO A 98 -15.66 14.30 -0.10
C PRO A 98 -15.98 14.07 -1.58
N VAL A 99 -17.02 14.73 -2.08
CA VAL A 99 -17.38 14.73 -3.50
C VAL A 99 -16.18 15.10 -4.38
N GLY A 100 -16.01 14.35 -5.48
CA GLY A 100 -14.92 14.45 -6.42
C GLY A 100 -13.61 13.83 -5.93
N SER A 101 -13.64 12.97 -4.91
CA SER A 101 -12.48 12.25 -4.37
C SER A 101 -12.59 10.73 -4.56
N VAL A 102 -11.53 10.02 -4.20
CA VAL A 102 -11.50 8.55 -4.12
C VAL A 102 -11.21 8.12 -2.68
N ARG A 103 -11.77 6.98 -2.27
CA ARG A 103 -11.28 6.20 -1.14
C ARG A 103 -10.18 5.27 -1.61
N MET A 104 -9.11 5.18 -0.84
CA MET A 104 -7.95 4.33 -1.11
C MET A 104 -7.69 3.49 0.12
N VAL A 105 -7.51 2.19 -0.07
CA VAL A 105 -7.02 1.28 0.96
C VAL A 105 -5.78 0.56 0.44
N ALA A 106 -4.83 0.28 1.33
CA ALA A 106 -3.69 -0.56 1.05
C ALA A 106 -3.43 -1.47 2.24
N ASN A 107 -3.18 -2.77 2.00
CA ASN A 107 -2.87 -3.70 3.08
C ASN A 107 -1.49 -4.37 2.93
N PHE A 108 -1.09 -5.02 4.01
CA PHE A 108 -0.14 -6.12 4.03
C PHE A 108 -0.83 -7.30 4.70
N LEU A 109 -0.89 -8.43 4.02
CA LEU A 109 -1.53 -9.66 4.48
C LEU A 109 -0.51 -10.79 4.44
N VAL A 110 -0.44 -11.57 5.52
CA VAL A 110 0.40 -12.76 5.64
C VAL A 110 -0.46 -14.01 5.77
N GLU A 111 -0.13 -15.04 5.00
CA GLU A 111 -0.78 -16.33 5.05
C GLU A 111 0.27 -17.43 5.26
N PRO A 112 0.17 -18.25 6.32
CA PRO A 112 1.07 -19.38 6.51
C PRO A 112 0.84 -20.43 5.41
N LEU A 113 1.92 -21.00 4.89
CA LEU A 113 1.90 -22.06 3.89
C LEU A 113 2.16 -23.44 4.53
N PRO A 114 1.69 -24.54 3.92
CA PRO A 114 1.86 -25.89 4.47
C PRO A 114 3.32 -26.35 4.67
N ASP A 115 4.27 -25.71 4.00
CA ASP A 115 5.70 -26.02 4.05
C ASP A 115 6.47 -25.17 5.07
N GLY A 116 5.76 -24.43 5.94
CA GLY A 116 6.35 -23.60 6.99
C GLY A 116 6.77 -22.20 6.52
N ARG A 117 6.65 -21.90 5.23
CA ARG A 117 6.90 -20.56 4.68
C ARG A 117 5.67 -19.67 4.84
N THR A 118 5.83 -18.38 4.55
CA THR A 118 4.73 -17.41 4.57
C THR A 118 4.53 -16.79 3.19
N ARG A 119 3.28 -16.72 2.72
CA ARG A 119 2.91 -15.83 1.61
C ARG A 119 2.65 -14.45 2.18
N LEU A 120 3.46 -13.48 1.77
CA LEU A 120 3.25 -12.06 2.08
C LEU A 120 2.70 -11.38 0.84
N SER A 121 1.57 -10.69 0.98
CA SER A 121 0.93 -9.94 -0.08
C SER A 121 0.69 -8.48 0.30
N THR A 122 0.55 -7.63 -0.71
CA THR A 122 0.06 -6.26 -0.57
C THR A 122 -0.96 -6.00 -1.67
N GLU A 123 -2.12 -5.50 -1.27
CA GLU A 123 -3.21 -5.11 -2.14
C GLU A 123 -3.46 -3.61 -1.99
N THR A 124 -3.76 -2.92 -3.08
CA THR A 124 -4.20 -1.53 -3.06
C THR A 124 -5.47 -1.41 -3.86
N ARG A 125 -6.56 -1.01 -3.20
CA ARG A 125 -7.88 -0.82 -3.82
C ARG A 125 -8.28 0.63 -3.78
N VAL A 126 -8.95 1.09 -4.84
CA VAL A 126 -9.44 2.47 -4.95
C VAL A 126 -10.87 2.47 -5.45
N ALA A 127 -11.75 3.19 -4.76
CA ALA A 127 -13.15 3.40 -5.16
C ALA A 127 -13.42 4.90 -5.27
N ALA A 128 -14.02 5.32 -6.38
CA ALA A 128 -14.42 6.70 -6.56
C ALA A 128 -15.72 7.01 -5.82
N VAL A 129 -15.78 8.20 -5.20
CA VAL A 129 -16.99 8.70 -4.53
C VAL A 129 -18.08 9.07 -5.54
N ASP A 130 -17.68 9.51 -6.73
CA ASP A 130 -18.59 9.84 -7.84
C ASP A 130 -17.95 9.58 -9.21
N ASP A 131 -18.76 9.73 -10.26
CA ASP A 131 -18.32 9.52 -11.64
C ASP A 131 -17.26 10.50 -12.14
N VAL A 132 -17.22 11.71 -11.58
CA VAL A 132 -16.21 12.73 -11.94
C VAL A 132 -14.85 12.27 -11.42
N ALA A 133 -14.79 11.85 -10.16
CA ALA A 133 -13.62 11.26 -9.53
C ALA A 133 -13.20 9.97 -10.24
N ARG A 134 -14.14 9.10 -10.59
CA ARG A 134 -13.88 7.84 -11.32
C ARG A 134 -13.12 8.10 -12.62
N ARG A 135 -13.60 9.04 -13.44
CA ARG A 135 -12.95 9.40 -14.71
C ARG A 135 -11.58 10.04 -14.48
N ALA A 136 -11.45 10.94 -13.51
CA ALA A 136 -10.19 11.59 -13.20
C ALA A 136 -9.14 10.59 -12.70
N PHE A 137 -9.53 9.73 -11.77
CA PHE A 137 -8.67 8.70 -11.20
C PHE A 137 -8.23 7.69 -12.26
N ARG A 138 -9.14 7.19 -13.10
CA ARG A 138 -8.76 6.23 -14.17
C ARG A 138 -7.75 6.82 -15.14
N ARG A 139 -7.86 8.09 -15.52
CA ARG A 139 -6.88 8.78 -16.38
C ARG A 139 -5.52 8.91 -15.69
N TYR A 140 -5.53 9.33 -14.43
CA TYR A 140 -4.33 9.41 -13.60
C TYR A 140 -3.65 8.03 -13.43
N TRP A 141 -4.45 7.01 -13.13
CA TRP A 141 -3.97 5.65 -12.86
C TRP A 141 -3.34 4.99 -14.07
N ARG A 142 -3.81 5.27 -15.29
CA ARG A 142 -3.16 4.77 -16.52
C ARG A 142 -1.70 5.22 -16.64
N LEU A 143 -1.37 6.40 -16.13
CA LEU A 143 -0.01 6.95 -16.16
C LEU A 143 0.81 6.55 -14.92
N ILE A 144 0.18 6.58 -13.74
CA ILE A 144 0.89 6.42 -12.46
C ILE A 144 0.83 4.99 -11.91
N GLY A 145 -0.18 4.21 -12.29
CA GLY A 145 -0.39 2.82 -11.85
C GLY A 145 0.85 1.93 -12.03
N PRO A 146 1.52 1.93 -13.20
CA PRO A 146 2.75 1.15 -13.38
C PRO A 146 3.88 1.53 -12.39
N PHE A 147 4.01 2.81 -12.05
CA PHE A 147 4.98 3.27 -11.05
C PHE A 147 4.57 2.86 -9.63
N SER A 148 3.27 2.89 -9.32
CA SER A 148 2.74 2.38 -8.07
C SER A 148 3.06 0.89 -7.90
N ALA A 149 2.74 0.08 -8.92
CA ALA A 149 3.05 -1.35 -8.96
C ALA A 149 4.55 -1.61 -8.78
N PHE A 150 5.39 -0.84 -9.47
CA PHE A 150 6.83 -0.94 -9.33
C PHE A 150 7.30 -0.68 -7.89
N ILE A 151 6.80 0.38 -7.23
CA ILE A 151 7.14 0.68 -5.84
C ILE A 151 6.76 -0.49 -4.91
N ARG A 152 5.54 -1.03 -5.06
CA ARG A 152 5.07 -2.17 -4.25
C ARG A 152 5.95 -3.40 -4.41
N ARG A 153 6.33 -3.74 -5.65
CA ARG A 153 7.27 -4.84 -5.93
C ARG A 153 8.65 -4.59 -5.32
N ARG A 154 9.12 -3.34 -5.28
CA ARG A 154 10.39 -3.01 -4.63
C ARG A 154 10.33 -3.11 -3.11
N TRP A 155 9.20 -2.79 -2.48
CA TRP A 155 8.99 -3.05 -1.05
C TRP A 155 9.05 -4.54 -0.74
N LEU A 156 8.29 -5.38 -1.46
CA LEU A 156 8.34 -6.84 -1.28
C LEU A 156 9.75 -7.40 -1.53
N ALA A 157 10.44 -6.90 -2.55
CA ALA A 157 11.83 -7.30 -2.81
C ALA A 157 12.78 -6.88 -1.66
N ALA A 158 12.53 -5.76 -0.99
CA ALA A 158 13.31 -5.34 0.18
C ALA A 158 13.02 -6.24 1.39
N VAL A 159 11.77 -6.63 1.63
CA VAL A 159 11.38 -7.57 2.69
C VAL A 159 12.10 -8.91 2.53
N ARG A 160 12.05 -9.49 1.32
CA ARG A 160 12.74 -10.76 1.05
C ARG A 160 14.25 -10.67 1.32
N ARG A 161 14.87 -9.53 1.00
CA ARG A 161 16.30 -9.31 1.27
C ARG A 161 16.58 -9.16 2.76
N SER A 162 15.73 -8.46 3.51
CA SER A 162 15.94 -8.30 4.94
C SER A 162 15.81 -9.63 5.68
N LEU A 163 14.81 -10.44 5.34
CA LEU A 163 14.61 -11.74 5.98
C LEU A 163 15.76 -12.72 5.68
N ALA A 164 16.23 -12.77 4.43
CA ALA A 164 17.37 -13.60 4.06
C ALA A 164 18.71 -13.19 4.69
N ALA A 165 18.82 -11.98 5.26
CA ALA A 165 20.03 -11.51 5.94
C ALA A 165 20.06 -11.87 7.43
N HIS A 166 18.96 -12.39 7.99
CA HIS A 166 18.83 -12.81 9.39
C HIS A 166 18.83 -14.34 9.55
N THR A 167 19.04 -15.08 8.45
CA THR A 167 19.23 -16.54 8.40
C THR A 167 20.72 -16.88 8.33
#